data_AF-A0AAV9IRU1-F1
#
_entry.id   AF-A0AAV9IRU1-F1
#
_cell.length_a   1.000
_cell.length_b   1.000
_cell.length_c   1.000
_cell.angle_alpha   90.00
_cell.angle_beta   90.00
_cell.angle_gamma   90.00
#
_symmetry.space_group_name_H-M   'P 1'
#
loop_
_entity.id
_entity.type
_entity.pdbx_description
1 polymer ?
#
loop_
_entity_poly.entity_id
_entity_poly.type
_entity_poly.pdbx_seq_one_letter_code
_entity_poly.pdbx_strand_id
1 'polypeptide(L)'
;MRQSRGRRAVVAQREEKGLRQFAVRVCEKVEQKGETDYEGVATELVQELLDAQAGGERDRSSDDKNIRRRVYDALNVLCAIGVIRKERRRILWQGLPRPSQREMERLRAQLRQRSEQQRQKLEMLEDIKLQQDALRALLERNKREPAVRERGRRGGSDASPTMQALHLPFILVATDADAQIDVETDERDRHSCTFRFSKPFEVFDDQHVLRRLGLVATVPRRAPTRPLPNDTDGSGSDELDAAADDALAHHLPLSTEADGESDRSSAS
;
A
#
# COMPACT_ATOMS: atom_id res chain seq x y z
N MET A 1 -14.82 -40.91 -26.01
CA MET A 1 -14.45 -39.52 -25.66
C MET A 1 -13.11 -39.08 -26.29
N ARG A 2 -12.99 -39.01 -27.62
CA ARG A 2 -11.73 -38.64 -28.31
C ARG A 2 -11.78 -37.32 -29.11
N GLN A 3 -12.83 -36.49 -28.94
CA GLN A 3 -13.00 -35.25 -29.73
C GLN A 3 -12.49 -33.96 -29.06
N SER A 4 -12.07 -33.98 -27.80
CA SER A 4 -11.69 -32.77 -27.04
C SER A 4 -10.27 -32.25 -27.35
N ARG A 5 -9.31 -33.13 -27.64
CA ARG A 5 -7.90 -32.74 -27.87
C ARG A 5 -7.67 -32.00 -29.20
N GLY A 6 -8.43 -32.35 -30.25
CA GLY A 6 -8.31 -31.69 -31.56
C GLY A 6 -8.80 -30.24 -31.58
N ARG A 7 -9.86 -29.93 -30.82
CA ARG A 7 -10.40 -28.55 -30.71
C ARG A 7 -9.42 -27.58 -30.05
N ARG A 8 -8.68 -28.01 -29.03
CA ARG A 8 -7.66 -27.17 -28.35
C ARG A 8 -6.45 -26.86 -29.25
N ALA A 9 -5.98 -27.84 -30.04
CA ALA A 9 -4.86 -27.64 -30.96
C ALA A 9 -5.21 -26.67 -32.11
N VAL A 10 -6.44 -26.73 -32.63
CA VAL A 10 -6.92 -25.80 -33.68
C VAL A 10 -7.11 -24.38 -33.13
N VAL A 11 -7.51 -24.23 -31.87
CA VAL A 11 -7.60 -22.91 -31.22
C VAL A 11 -6.21 -22.32 -30.99
N ALA A 12 -5.25 -23.10 -30.52
CA ALA A 12 -3.86 -22.65 -30.33
C ALA A 12 -3.19 -22.25 -31.66
N GLN A 13 -3.38 -23.01 -32.75
CA GLN A 13 -2.90 -22.64 -34.08
C GLN A 13 -3.61 -21.41 -34.67
N ARG A 14 -4.84 -21.12 -34.25
CA ARG A 14 -5.56 -19.89 -34.63
C ARG A 14 -5.08 -18.68 -33.84
N GLU A 15 -4.70 -18.87 -32.58
CA GLU A 15 -4.06 -17.81 -31.78
C GLU A 15 -2.69 -17.43 -32.35
N GLU A 16 -1.95 -18.39 -32.92
CA GLU A 16 -0.73 -18.18 -33.72
C GLU A 16 -0.90 -17.38 -35.02
N LYS A 17 -2.14 -17.15 -35.46
CA LYS A 17 -2.45 -16.36 -36.66
C LYS A 17 -3.40 -15.20 -36.36
N GLY A 18 -3.58 -14.86 -35.08
CA GLY A 18 -4.46 -13.79 -34.65
C GLY A 18 -3.90 -12.40 -34.95
N LEU A 19 -4.78 -11.40 -35.07
CA LEU A 19 -4.40 -10.00 -35.29
C LEU A 19 -3.41 -9.48 -34.22
N ARG A 20 -3.52 -9.97 -32.98
CA ARG A 20 -2.57 -9.66 -31.90
C ARG A 20 -1.13 -9.99 -32.28
N GLN A 21 -0.91 -11.15 -32.89
CA GLN A 21 0.43 -11.57 -33.28
C GLN A 21 0.96 -10.76 -34.45
N PHE A 22 0.12 -10.51 -35.45
CA PHE A 22 0.47 -9.58 -36.54
C PHE A 22 0.80 -8.19 -36.01
N ALA A 23 0.04 -7.67 -35.05
CA ALA A 23 0.31 -6.37 -34.44
C ALA A 23 1.66 -6.34 -33.70
N VAL A 24 1.98 -7.39 -32.93
CA VAL A 24 3.28 -7.52 -32.24
C VAL A 24 4.43 -7.60 -33.24
N ARG A 25 4.32 -8.46 -34.26
CA ARG A 25 5.36 -8.63 -35.29
C ARG A 25 5.57 -7.37 -36.14
N VAL A 26 4.49 -6.69 -36.52
CA VAL A 26 4.54 -5.40 -37.21
C VAL A 26 5.22 -4.35 -36.34
N CYS A 27 4.89 -4.31 -35.04
CA CYS A 27 5.52 -3.38 -34.09
C CYS A 27 7.02 -3.62 -33.97
N GLU A 28 7.45 -4.86 -33.70
CA GLU A 28 8.86 -5.25 -33.61
C GLU A 28 9.63 -4.91 -34.89
N LYS A 29 9.03 -5.16 -36.07
CA LYS A 29 9.70 -4.92 -37.34
C LYS A 29 9.88 -3.42 -37.63
N VAL A 30 8.88 -2.59 -37.31
CA VAL A 30 8.99 -1.14 -37.45
C VAL A 30 9.98 -0.57 -36.44
N GLU A 31 10.03 -1.12 -35.22
CA GLU A 31 10.99 -0.74 -34.18
C GLU A 31 12.44 -1.05 -34.58
N GLN A 32 12.72 -2.27 -35.04
CA GLN A 32 14.08 -2.69 -35.43
C GLN A 32 14.65 -1.86 -36.59
N LYS A 33 13.80 -1.49 -37.55
CA LYS A 33 14.23 -0.74 -38.74
C LYS A 33 14.28 0.76 -38.51
N GLY A 34 13.50 1.28 -37.56
CA GLY A 34 13.31 2.72 -37.32
C GLY A 34 12.52 3.42 -38.42
N GLU A 35 12.74 3.06 -39.68
CA GLU A 35 12.02 3.52 -40.85
C GLU A 35 11.76 2.38 -41.83
N THR A 36 10.52 2.25 -42.29
CA THR A 36 10.10 1.21 -43.25
C THR A 36 8.94 1.70 -44.11
N ASP A 37 8.48 0.89 -45.07
CA ASP A 37 7.23 1.12 -45.78
C ASP A 37 6.27 -0.07 -45.61
N TYR A 38 5.02 0.12 -46.05
CA TYR A 38 3.99 -0.91 -45.95
C TYR A 38 4.38 -2.20 -46.72
N GLU A 39 4.93 -2.05 -47.93
CA GLU A 39 5.27 -3.20 -48.77
C GLU A 39 6.41 -3.99 -48.14
N GLY A 40 7.45 -3.33 -47.65
CA GLY A 40 8.56 -3.96 -46.96
C GLY A 40 8.13 -4.72 -45.70
N VAL A 41 7.22 -4.15 -44.90
CA VAL A 41 6.68 -4.87 -43.72
C VAL A 41 5.82 -6.06 -44.14
N ALA A 42 4.96 -5.90 -45.15
CA ALA A 42 4.08 -6.97 -45.60
C ALA A 42 4.86 -8.15 -46.22
N THR A 43 5.80 -7.86 -47.14
CA THR A 43 6.60 -8.89 -47.80
C THR A 43 7.47 -9.68 -46.82
N GLU A 44 8.07 -9.01 -45.84
CA GLU A 44 8.89 -9.69 -44.83
C GLU A 44 8.07 -10.58 -43.91
N LEU A 45 6.87 -10.15 -43.50
CA LEU A 45 5.99 -10.99 -42.68
C LEU A 45 5.46 -12.20 -43.44
N VAL A 46 5.21 -12.06 -44.75
CA VAL A 46 4.85 -13.18 -45.63
C VAL A 46 6.02 -14.15 -45.75
N GLN A 47 7.25 -13.65 -45.93
CA GLN A 47 8.46 -14.47 -46.02
C GLN A 47 8.74 -15.21 -44.71
N GLU A 48 8.66 -14.55 -43.55
CA GLU A 48 8.83 -15.18 -42.24
C GLU A 48 7.80 -16.28 -41.98
N LEU A 49 6.54 -16.08 -42.41
CA LEU A 49 5.50 -17.10 -42.27
C LEU A 49 5.68 -18.27 -43.24
N LEU A 50 6.28 -18.05 -44.40
CA LEU A 50 6.66 -19.10 -45.34
C LEU A 50 7.83 -19.92 -44.80
N ASP A 51 8.86 -19.26 -44.26
CA ASP A 51 10.04 -19.88 -43.68
C ASP A 51 9.69 -20.68 -42.42
N ALA A 52 8.78 -20.17 -41.59
CA ALA A 52 8.23 -20.89 -40.43
C ALA A 52 7.31 -22.07 -40.81
N GLN A 53 6.82 -22.14 -42.06
CA GLN A 53 5.90 -23.16 -42.55
C GLN A 53 6.51 -24.08 -43.62
N ALA A 54 7.84 -24.26 -43.63
CA ALA A 54 8.60 -25.08 -44.60
C ALA A 54 8.21 -26.57 -44.73
N GLY A 55 7.04 -27.01 -44.25
CA GLY A 55 6.50 -28.37 -44.37
C GLY A 55 5.01 -28.48 -44.75
N GLY A 56 4.34 -27.44 -45.26
CA GLY A 56 2.93 -27.56 -45.67
C GLY A 56 2.55 -26.74 -46.90
N GLU A 57 2.08 -27.41 -47.96
CA GLU A 57 1.44 -26.80 -49.13
C GLU A 57 0.10 -26.17 -48.73
N ARG A 58 0.15 -25.02 -48.04
CA ARG A 58 -1.02 -24.15 -47.84
C ARG A 58 -1.15 -23.18 -49.00
N ASP A 59 -2.39 -22.73 -49.22
CA ASP A 59 -2.76 -21.78 -50.28
C ASP A 59 -2.06 -20.42 -50.06
N ARG A 60 -0.82 -20.31 -50.58
CA ARG A 60 0.08 -19.16 -50.43
C ARG A 60 -0.57 -17.84 -50.85
N SER A 61 -1.48 -17.90 -51.83
CA SER A 61 -2.19 -16.74 -52.37
C SER A 61 -3.23 -16.19 -51.39
N SER A 62 -3.87 -17.06 -50.62
CA SER A 62 -4.85 -16.66 -49.60
C SER A 62 -4.17 -16.07 -48.36
N ASP A 63 -3.06 -16.66 -47.93
CA ASP A 63 -2.29 -16.20 -46.78
C ASP A 63 -1.66 -14.82 -47.05
N ASP A 64 -1.12 -14.55 -48.25
CA ASP A 64 -0.57 -13.22 -48.62
C ASP A 64 -1.64 -12.10 -48.52
N LYS A 65 -2.83 -12.32 -49.10
CA LYS A 65 -3.94 -11.35 -49.03
C LYS A 65 -4.39 -11.13 -47.58
N ASN A 66 -4.41 -12.18 -46.77
CA ASN A 66 -4.78 -12.09 -45.37
C ASN A 66 -3.76 -11.27 -44.56
N ILE A 67 -2.47 -11.59 -44.71
CA ILE A 67 -1.37 -10.91 -44.00
C ILE A 67 -1.37 -9.42 -44.36
N ARG A 68 -1.44 -9.09 -45.65
CA ARG A 68 -1.56 -7.70 -46.14
C ARG A 68 -2.71 -6.94 -45.46
N ARG A 69 -3.90 -7.55 -45.39
CA ARG A 69 -5.06 -6.96 -44.70
C ARG A 69 -4.79 -6.73 -43.21
N ARG A 70 -4.14 -7.66 -42.52
CA ARG A 70 -3.83 -7.56 -41.08
C ARG A 70 -2.73 -6.54 -40.78
N VAL A 71 -1.73 -6.40 -41.66
CA VAL A 71 -0.68 -5.38 -41.54
C VAL A 71 -1.30 -3.98 -41.58
N TYR A 72 -2.28 -3.73 -42.45
CA TYR A 72 -3.01 -2.46 -42.45
C TYR A 72 -3.77 -2.21 -41.14
N ASP A 73 -4.46 -3.22 -40.60
CA ASP A 73 -5.16 -3.07 -39.31
C ASP A 73 -4.18 -2.70 -38.20
N ALA A 74 -3.04 -3.40 -38.12
CA ALA A 74 -2.00 -3.14 -37.14
C ALA A 74 -1.40 -1.74 -37.28
N LEU A 75 -0.97 -1.35 -38.48
CA LEU A 75 -0.38 -0.04 -38.73
C LEU A 75 -1.35 1.10 -38.45
N ASN A 76 -2.63 0.96 -38.80
CA ASN A 76 -3.63 2.00 -38.53
C ASN A 76 -3.82 2.22 -37.02
N VAL A 77 -3.88 1.14 -36.24
CA VAL A 77 -4.01 1.24 -34.78
C VAL A 77 -2.72 1.80 -34.18
N LEU A 78 -1.54 1.30 -34.58
CA LEU A 78 -0.24 1.80 -34.12
C LEU A 78 -0.05 3.31 -34.42
N CYS A 79 -0.55 3.77 -35.56
CA CYS A 79 -0.53 5.18 -35.92
C CYS A 79 -1.50 6.00 -35.05
N ALA A 80 -2.69 5.46 -34.75
CA ALA A 80 -3.69 6.13 -33.92
C ALA A 80 -3.23 6.29 -32.46
N ILE A 81 -2.49 5.32 -31.93
CA ILE A 81 -1.91 5.40 -30.57
C ILE A 81 -0.59 6.17 -30.52
N GLY A 82 -0.09 6.69 -31.64
CA GLY A 82 1.13 7.51 -31.69
C GLY A 82 2.45 6.73 -31.55
N VAL A 83 2.43 5.42 -31.79
CA VAL A 83 3.66 4.59 -31.76
C VAL A 83 4.45 4.71 -33.07
N ILE A 84 3.75 4.92 -34.18
CA ILE A 84 4.34 5.11 -35.50
C ILE A 84 3.76 6.35 -36.17
N ARG A 85 4.53 6.97 -37.06
CA ARG A 85 4.09 8.08 -37.92
C ARG A 85 4.11 7.66 -39.37
N LYS A 86 2.98 7.87 -40.07
CA LYS A 86 2.87 7.59 -41.51
C LYS A 86 3.09 8.87 -42.32
N GLU A 87 4.16 8.91 -43.11
CA GLU A 87 4.49 10.00 -44.03
C GLU A 87 4.41 9.51 -45.48
N ARG A 88 3.25 9.71 -46.12
CA ARG A 88 2.94 9.17 -47.46
C ARG A 88 3.16 7.65 -47.51
N ARG A 89 4.28 7.20 -48.08
CA ARG A 89 4.67 5.79 -48.21
C ARG A 89 5.62 5.34 -47.09
N ARG A 90 6.22 6.25 -46.32
CA ARG A 90 7.16 5.97 -45.24
C ARG A 90 6.44 5.80 -43.91
N ILE A 91 6.95 4.91 -43.07
CA ILE A 91 6.48 4.60 -41.72
C ILE A 91 7.68 4.75 -40.79
N LEU A 92 7.58 5.70 -39.87
CA LEU A 92 8.62 6.05 -38.91
C LEU A 92 8.24 5.55 -37.52
N TRP A 93 9.18 4.92 -36.83
CA TRP A 93 9.03 4.55 -35.42
C TRP A 93 9.14 5.79 -34.54
N GLN A 94 8.13 6.04 -33.70
CA GLN A 94 8.14 7.12 -32.70
C GLN A 94 8.39 6.61 -31.28
N GLY A 95 8.18 5.31 -31.04
CA GLY A 95 8.30 4.69 -29.72
C GLY A 95 6.97 4.62 -28.96
N LEU A 96 6.96 3.90 -27.84
CA LEU A 96 5.76 3.77 -27.02
C LEU A 96 5.33 5.14 -26.44
N PRO A 97 4.02 5.41 -26.32
CA PRO A 97 3.53 6.69 -25.82
C PRO A 97 4.05 6.89 -24.39
N ARG A 98 4.98 7.82 -24.20
CA ARG A 98 5.45 8.19 -22.86
C ARG A 98 4.35 9.00 -22.18
N PRO A 99 4.04 8.74 -20.89
CA PRO A 99 3.17 9.64 -20.15
C PRO A 99 3.75 11.05 -20.26
N SER A 100 2.88 12.02 -20.54
CA SER A 100 3.32 13.41 -20.70
C SER A 100 4.14 13.84 -19.48
N GLN A 101 5.15 14.71 -19.64
CA GLN A 101 5.95 15.19 -18.49
C GLN A 101 5.06 15.73 -17.36
N ARG A 102 3.96 16.40 -17.72
CA ARG A 102 2.92 16.88 -16.79
C ARG A 102 2.23 15.76 -16.02
N GLU A 103 1.91 14.64 -16.68
CA GLU A 103 1.32 13.47 -16.04
C GLU A 103 2.30 12.79 -15.09
N MET A 104 3.57 12.68 -15.48
CA MET A 104 4.62 12.15 -14.61
C MET A 104 4.83 13.02 -13.36
N GLU A 105 4.86 14.35 -13.52
CA GLU A 105 4.93 15.29 -12.39
C GLU A 105 3.72 15.17 -11.47
N ARG A 106 2.50 15.07 -12.03
CA ARG A 106 1.27 14.85 -11.27
C ARG A 106 1.33 13.55 -10.46
N LEU A 107 1.75 12.44 -11.08
CA LEU A 107 1.86 11.15 -10.40
C LEU A 107 2.91 11.19 -9.28
N ARG A 108 4.07 11.84 -9.51
CA ARG A 108 5.09 12.06 -8.47
C ARG A 108 4.55 12.89 -7.31
N ALA A 109 3.77 13.94 -7.57
CA ALA A 109 3.14 14.75 -6.53
C ALA A 109 2.13 13.93 -5.71
N GLN A 110 1.31 13.10 -6.36
CA GLN A 110 0.37 12.21 -5.68
C GLN A 110 1.07 11.17 -4.80
N LEU A 111 2.19 10.60 -5.28
CA LEU A 111 3.00 9.67 -4.48
C LEU A 111 3.54 10.33 -3.21
N ARG A 112 4.09 11.56 -3.34
CA ARG A 112 4.55 12.33 -2.16
C ARG A 112 3.41 12.58 -1.17
N GLN A 113 2.26 13.02 -1.66
CA GLN A 113 1.09 13.27 -0.82
C GLN A 113 0.62 12.00 -0.09
N ARG A 114 0.53 10.88 -0.80
CA ARG A 114 0.12 9.60 -0.20
C ARG A 114 1.13 9.09 0.83
N SER A 115 2.42 9.25 0.56
CA SER A 115 3.48 8.85 1.48
C SER A 115 3.41 9.65 2.79
N GLU A 116 3.20 10.96 2.71
CA GLU A 116 3.04 11.80 3.91
C GLU A 116 1.77 11.46 4.69
N GLN A 117 0.65 11.22 4.00
CA GLN A 117 -0.58 10.76 4.66
C GLN A 117 -0.40 9.40 5.35
N GLN A 118 0.34 8.50 4.73
CA GLN A 118 0.66 7.19 5.32
C GLN A 118 1.51 7.36 6.58
N ARG A 119 2.53 8.24 6.54
CA ARG A 119 3.38 8.56 7.70
C ARG A 119 2.54 9.09 8.87
N GLN A 120 1.68 10.06 8.62
CA GLN A 120 0.79 10.64 9.65
C GLN A 120 -0.17 9.61 10.24
N LYS A 121 -0.74 8.72 9.41
CA LYS A 121 -1.62 7.65 9.89
C LYS A 121 -0.89 6.62 10.75
N LEU A 122 0.36 6.31 10.43
CA LEU A 122 1.17 5.40 11.24
C LEU A 122 1.50 6.02 12.60
N GLU A 123 1.90 7.28 12.64
CA GLU A 123 2.16 8.04 13.88
C GLU A 123 0.90 8.09 14.77
N MET A 124 -0.25 8.45 14.19
CA MET A 124 -1.53 8.46 14.92
C MET A 124 -1.93 7.07 15.43
N LEU A 125 -1.62 6.00 14.67
CA LEU A 125 -1.92 4.64 15.08
C LEU A 125 -1.03 4.18 16.26
N GLU A 126 0.24 4.59 16.28
CA GLU A 126 1.12 4.36 17.43
C GLU A 126 0.61 5.08 18.68
N ASP A 127 0.17 6.33 18.56
CA ASP A 127 -0.41 7.09 19.68
C ASP A 127 -1.69 6.43 20.22
N ILE A 128 -2.59 5.99 19.34
CA ILE A 128 -3.82 5.29 19.74
C ILE A 128 -3.52 3.97 20.44
N LYS A 129 -2.51 3.21 19.99
CA LYS A 129 -2.08 1.97 20.65
C LYS A 129 -1.55 2.26 22.06
N LEU A 130 -0.70 3.29 22.18
CA LEU A 130 -0.16 3.70 23.47
C LEU A 130 -1.28 4.08 24.46
N GLN A 131 -2.28 4.83 23.98
CA GLN A 131 -3.48 5.15 24.76
C GLN A 131 -4.26 3.89 25.17
N GLN A 132 -4.46 2.94 24.26
CA GLN A 132 -5.15 1.69 24.56
C GLN A 132 -4.42 0.89 25.66
N ASP A 133 -3.11 0.79 25.57
CA ASP A 133 -2.29 0.07 26.55
C ASP A 133 -2.32 0.77 27.92
N ALA A 134 -2.28 2.11 27.95
CA ALA A 134 -2.41 2.89 29.18
C ALA A 134 -3.75 2.66 29.87
N LEU A 135 -4.83 2.66 29.10
CA LEU A 135 -6.18 2.40 29.63
C LEU A 135 -6.33 0.97 30.15
N ARG A 136 -5.80 -0.02 29.43
CA ARG A 136 -5.80 -1.41 29.90
C ARG A 136 -5.02 -1.57 31.20
N ALA A 137 -3.83 -0.99 31.28
CA ALA A 137 -3.00 -1.01 32.48
C ALA A 137 -3.69 -0.32 33.67
N LEU A 138 -4.33 0.83 33.43
CA LEU A 138 -5.12 1.54 34.44
C LEU A 138 -6.28 0.67 34.96
N LEU A 139 -7.06 0.09 34.06
CA LEU A 139 -8.19 -0.77 34.41
C LEU A 139 -7.71 -1.95 35.26
N GLU A 140 -6.61 -2.57 34.88
CA GLU A 140 -6.06 -3.72 35.58
C GLU A 140 -5.50 -3.34 36.95
N ARG A 141 -4.78 -2.22 37.08
CA ARG A 141 -4.38 -1.67 38.38
C ARG A 141 -5.60 -1.42 39.29
N ASN A 142 -6.62 -0.78 38.74
CA ASN A 142 -7.83 -0.45 39.48
C ASN A 142 -8.65 -1.70 39.89
N LYS A 143 -8.50 -2.84 39.19
CA LYS A 143 -9.07 -4.13 39.60
C LYS A 143 -8.30 -4.78 40.76
N ARG A 144 -6.97 -4.66 40.76
CA ARG A 144 -6.09 -5.24 41.80
C ARG A 144 -6.14 -4.52 43.13
N GLU A 145 -6.52 -3.25 43.13
CA GLU A 145 -6.67 -2.44 44.34
C GLU A 145 -8.14 -2.12 44.67
N PRO A 146 -9.01 -3.13 44.92
CA PRO A 146 -10.39 -2.89 45.30
C PRO A 146 -10.50 -2.22 46.68
N ALA A 147 -9.45 -2.30 47.51
CA ALA A 147 -9.40 -1.71 48.84
C ALA A 147 -9.56 -0.17 48.85
N VAL A 148 -9.16 0.53 47.78
CA VAL A 148 -9.39 1.97 47.62
C VAL A 148 -10.86 2.27 47.31
N ARG A 149 -11.55 1.37 46.60
CA ARG A 149 -13.01 1.48 46.35
C ARG A 149 -13.83 1.22 47.61
N GLU A 150 -13.39 0.32 48.48
CA GLU A 150 -14.13 -0.04 49.70
C GLU A 150 -13.91 0.92 50.87
N ARG A 151 -12.78 1.63 50.95
CA ARG A 151 -12.61 2.74 51.92
C ARG A 151 -13.61 3.88 51.70
N GLY A 152 -14.12 4.06 50.49
CA GLY A 152 -15.20 5.01 50.21
C GLY A 152 -16.61 4.48 50.51
N ARG A 153 -16.79 3.18 50.75
CA ARG A 153 -18.11 2.55 51.01
C ARG A 153 -18.30 2.06 52.45
N ARG A 154 -17.24 1.76 53.19
CA ARG A 154 -17.30 1.33 54.60
C ARG A 154 -16.69 2.41 55.51
N GLY A 155 -17.43 3.50 55.71
CA GLY A 155 -17.12 4.54 56.69
C GLY A 155 -18.43 5.10 57.23
N GLY A 156 -18.90 4.54 58.34
CA GLY A 156 -19.99 5.12 59.12
C GLY A 156 -19.55 6.43 59.76
N SER A 157 -20.51 7.36 59.88
CA SER A 157 -20.51 8.58 60.69
C SER A 157 -19.16 9.22 61.04
N ASP A 158 -18.95 10.41 60.45
CA ASP A 158 -18.04 11.47 60.94
C ASP A 158 -16.56 11.40 60.50
N ALA A 159 -16.32 11.57 59.18
CA ALA A 159 -15.09 12.16 58.64
C ALA A 159 -15.30 12.59 57.17
N SER A 160 -15.05 13.87 56.86
CA SER A 160 -14.89 14.41 55.49
C SER A 160 -13.40 14.40 55.11
N PRO A 161 -12.96 14.32 53.82
CA PRO A 161 -13.74 14.30 52.59
C PRO A 161 -13.46 13.08 51.69
N THR A 162 -14.53 12.65 51.00
CA THR A 162 -14.55 12.17 49.61
C THR A 162 -13.21 11.86 48.92
N MET A 163 -12.73 10.62 49.01
CA MET A 163 -11.76 10.08 48.04
C MET A 163 -12.51 9.84 46.71
N GLN A 164 -12.85 10.93 46.01
CA GLN A 164 -13.57 10.91 44.74
C GLN A 164 -12.64 10.39 43.65
N ALA A 165 -13.01 9.27 43.04
CA ALA A 165 -12.33 8.78 41.85
C ALA A 165 -12.58 9.77 40.70
N LEU A 166 -11.51 10.25 40.08
CA LEU A 166 -11.61 11.04 38.84
C LEU A 166 -11.86 10.08 37.68
N HIS A 167 -13.01 10.24 37.02
CA HIS A 167 -13.37 9.47 35.84
C HIS A 167 -12.86 10.16 34.57
N LEU A 168 -12.49 9.34 33.59
CA LEU A 168 -12.20 9.79 32.23
C LEU A 168 -13.50 10.16 31.51
N PRO A 169 -13.51 11.19 30.62
CA PRO A 169 -12.40 12.07 30.30
C PRO A 169 -12.28 13.26 31.27
N PHE A 170 -11.06 13.73 31.50
CA PHE A 170 -10.82 14.93 32.31
C PHE A 170 -9.64 15.75 31.79
N ILE A 171 -9.56 17.00 32.26
CA ILE A 171 -8.43 17.90 32.04
C ILE A 171 -7.91 18.32 33.41
N LEU A 172 -6.60 18.32 33.58
CA LEU A 172 -5.92 18.79 34.78
C LEU A 172 -5.26 20.13 34.48
N VAL A 173 -5.52 21.12 35.34
CA VAL A 173 -4.79 22.40 35.31
C VAL A 173 -3.89 22.43 36.54
N ALA A 174 -2.59 22.53 36.33
CA ALA A 174 -1.59 22.55 37.39
C ALA A 174 -0.92 23.93 37.44
N THR A 175 -0.65 24.43 38.64
CA THR A 175 0.09 25.66 38.89
C THR A 175 0.92 25.49 40.16
N ASP A 176 1.77 26.46 40.49
CA ASP A 176 2.59 26.43 41.70
C ASP A 176 1.72 26.41 42.96
N ALA A 177 2.19 25.76 44.02
CA ALA A 177 1.44 25.55 45.25
C ALA A 177 1.07 26.85 45.99
N ASP A 178 1.79 27.94 45.73
CA ASP A 178 1.58 29.27 46.30
C ASP A 178 0.85 30.23 45.32
N ALA A 179 0.37 29.73 44.19
CA ALA A 179 -0.46 30.52 43.28
C ALA A 179 -1.85 30.79 43.89
N GLN A 180 -2.25 32.05 43.91
CA GLN A 180 -3.65 32.45 44.13
C GLN A 180 -4.47 32.19 42.85
N ILE A 181 -5.64 31.59 43.02
CA ILE A 181 -6.57 31.20 41.95
C ILE A 181 -7.94 31.80 42.27
N ASP A 182 -8.41 32.73 41.44
CA ASP A 182 -9.80 33.20 41.50
C ASP A 182 -10.64 32.38 40.51
N VAL A 183 -11.79 31.88 40.98
CA VAL A 183 -12.72 31.10 40.15
C VAL A 183 -14.04 31.84 40.09
N GLU A 184 -14.39 32.29 38.89
CA GLU A 184 -15.67 32.92 38.59
C GLU A 184 -16.51 31.91 37.80
N THR A 185 -17.61 31.44 38.39
CA THR A 185 -18.59 30.58 37.70
C THR A 185 -19.85 31.39 37.47
N ASP A 186 -20.40 31.37 36.26
CA ASP A 186 -21.68 32.01 35.99
C ASP A 186 -22.78 31.26 36.76
N GLU A 187 -23.45 31.97 37.68
CA GLU A 187 -24.48 31.40 38.55
C GLU A 187 -25.72 30.93 37.75
N ARG A 188 -25.93 31.46 36.54
CA ARG A 188 -27.06 31.11 35.67
C ARG A 188 -26.72 29.96 34.74
N ASP A 189 -25.50 29.95 34.20
CA ASP A 189 -25.03 28.95 33.26
C ASP A 189 -23.77 28.25 33.80
N ARG A 190 -23.94 27.05 34.35
CA ARG A 190 -22.83 26.15 34.75
C ARG A 190 -22.00 25.61 33.56
N HIS A 191 -22.05 26.30 32.43
CA HIS A 191 -21.38 25.97 31.18
C HIS A 191 -20.13 26.83 30.95
N SER A 192 -19.96 27.93 31.69
CA SER A 192 -18.77 28.78 31.63
C SER A 192 -18.12 28.91 33.02
N CYS A 193 -16.80 28.78 33.05
CA CYS A 193 -16.00 28.97 34.25
C CYS A 193 -14.72 29.69 33.86
N THR A 194 -14.41 30.77 34.58
CA THR A 194 -13.22 31.59 34.36
C THR A 194 -12.27 31.38 35.53
N PHE A 195 -11.05 30.97 35.23
CA PHE A 195 -9.99 30.80 36.20
C PHE A 195 -8.95 31.90 36.00
N ARG A 196 -8.68 32.69 37.05
CA ARG A 196 -7.62 33.70 37.06
C ARG A 196 -6.49 33.22 37.95
N PHE A 197 -5.34 32.96 37.34
CA PHE A 197 -4.15 32.51 38.05
C PHE A 197 -3.20 33.69 38.25
N SER A 198 -2.69 33.86 39.47
CA SER A 198 -1.63 34.82 39.77
C SER A 198 -0.26 34.41 39.21
N LYS A 199 -0.09 33.14 38.84
CA LYS A 199 1.15 32.53 38.32
C LYS A 199 0.89 31.72 37.04
N PRO A 200 1.95 31.37 36.28
CA PRO A 200 1.81 30.46 35.15
C PRO A 200 1.15 29.13 35.53
N PHE A 201 0.41 28.54 34.59
CA PHE A 201 -0.24 27.26 34.77
C PHE A 201 0.00 26.37 33.53
N GLU A 202 -0.08 25.07 33.73
CA GLU A 202 0.04 24.04 32.71
C GLU A 202 -1.29 23.28 32.61
N VAL A 203 -1.68 22.90 31.40
CA VAL A 203 -2.90 22.14 31.14
C VAL A 203 -2.53 20.78 30.58
N PHE A 204 -3.03 19.73 31.21
CA PHE A 204 -2.80 18.34 30.83
C PHE A 204 -4.13 17.67 30.51
N ASP A 205 -4.19 16.96 29.40
CA ASP A 205 -5.28 16.04 29.13
C ASP A 205 -5.11 14.75 29.93
N ASP A 206 -6.18 13.97 30.01
CA ASP A 206 -6.15 12.68 30.67
C ASP A 206 -5.09 11.72 30.09
N GLN A 207 -4.86 11.74 28.77
CA GLN A 207 -3.86 10.91 28.11
C GLN A 207 -2.43 11.24 28.53
N HIS A 208 -2.12 12.53 28.69
CA HIS A 208 -0.82 12.98 29.20
C HIS A 208 -0.63 12.52 30.65
N VAL A 209 -1.67 12.64 31.48
CA VAL A 209 -1.62 12.17 32.87
C VAL A 209 -1.41 10.65 32.93
N LEU A 210 -2.12 9.87 32.11
CA LEU A 210 -1.97 8.41 32.05
C LEU A 210 -0.56 7.98 31.61
N ARG A 211 0.04 8.70 30.65
CA ARG A 211 1.44 8.46 30.23
C ARG A 211 2.42 8.77 31.36
N ARG A 212 2.21 9.88 32.09
CA ARG A 212 3.09 10.31 33.20
C ARG A 212 2.96 9.43 34.44
N LEU A 213 1.82 8.76 34.63
CA LEU A 213 1.62 7.75 35.68
C LEU A 213 2.45 6.47 35.48
N GLY A 214 3.22 6.36 34.40
CA GLY A 214 4.12 5.22 34.16
C GLY A 214 3.38 3.92 33.88
N LEU A 215 2.10 3.99 33.50
CA LEU A 215 1.25 2.83 33.24
C LEU A 215 1.62 2.12 31.92
N VAL A 216 2.36 2.81 31.05
CA VAL A 216 2.94 2.23 29.84
C VAL A 216 4.44 2.46 29.86
N ALA A 217 5.21 1.41 29.58
CA ALA A 217 6.63 1.55 29.31
C ALA A 217 6.77 2.41 28.05
N THR A 218 7.12 3.68 28.23
CA THR A 218 7.52 4.52 27.11
C THR A 218 8.81 3.93 26.57
N VAL A 219 8.71 3.16 25.47
CA VAL A 219 9.91 2.82 24.71
C VAL A 219 10.52 4.16 24.29
N PRO A 220 11.77 4.47 24.69
CA PRO A 220 12.39 5.71 24.30
C PRO A 220 12.37 5.78 22.77
N ARG A 221 11.74 6.84 22.26
CA ARG A 221 11.55 7.15 20.85
C ARG A 221 12.90 6.97 20.15
N ARG A 222 13.05 5.88 19.40
CA ARG A 222 14.30 5.57 18.69
C ARG A 222 14.59 6.78 17.80
N ALA A 223 15.78 7.35 17.96
CA ALA A 223 16.18 8.58 17.28
C ALA A 223 15.85 8.52 15.78
N PRO A 224 15.41 9.63 15.16
CA PRO A 224 15.10 9.64 13.73
C PRO A 224 16.33 9.14 12.99
N THR A 225 16.18 7.99 12.30
CA THR A 225 17.19 7.46 11.40
C THR A 225 17.51 8.56 10.40
N ARG A 226 18.79 8.96 10.42
CA ARG A 226 19.43 9.94 9.54
C ARG A 226 18.89 9.76 8.10
N PRO A 227 18.47 10.83 7.42
CA PRO A 227 18.02 10.72 6.04
C PRO A 227 19.17 10.17 5.18
N LEU A 228 18.83 9.23 4.31
CA LEU A 228 19.74 8.66 3.31
C LEU A 228 20.36 9.80 2.49
N PRO A 229 21.65 9.71 2.12
CA PRO A 229 22.30 10.71 1.30
C PRO A 229 21.58 10.79 -0.06
N ASN A 230 21.34 12.03 -0.47
CA ASN A 230 20.77 12.38 -1.75
C ASN A 230 21.91 12.29 -2.78
N ASP A 231 21.97 11.20 -3.55
CA ASP A 231 22.92 11.07 -4.64
C ASP A 231 22.46 11.94 -5.81
N THR A 232 23.05 13.13 -5.90
CA THR A 232 23.12 13.91 -7.14
C THR A 232 24.59 14.12 -7.51
N ASP A 233 24.88 13.67 -8.72
CA ASP A 233 25.98 13.98 -9.64
C ASP A 233 27.33 13.26 -9.48
N GLY A 234 27.69 12.50 -10.54
CA GLY A 234 29.07 12.05 -10.78
C GLY A 234 29.23 10.88 -11.75
N SER A 235 29.17 11.18 -13.05
CA SER A 235 29.80 10.46 -14.18
C SER A 235 30.87 9.39 -13.87
N GLY A 236 30.76 8.20 -14.50
CA GLY A 236 31.92 7.36 -14.84
C GLY A 236 31.77 5.83 -14.69
N SER A 237 31.57 5.16 -15.84
CA SER A 237 32.10 3.83 -16.26
C SER A 237 32.00 2.58 -15.38
N ASP A 238 31.41 1.55 -15.99
CA ASP A 238 31.73 0.11 -15.97
C ASP A 238 32.07 -0.57 -14.63
N GLU A 239 31.17 -1.46 -14.18
CA GLU A 239 31.49 -2.87 -13.98
C GLU A 239 30.22 -3.71 -13.78
N LEU A 240 30.14 -4.81 -14.53
CA LEU A 240 29.16 -5.88 -14.41
C LEU A 240 29.57 -6.77 -13.24
N ASP A 241 28.65 -7.15 -12.33
CA ASP A 241 28.25 -8.57 -12.22
C ASP A 241 27.14 -8.86 -11.18
N ALA A 242 26.33 -9.83 -11.58
CA ALA A 242 25.50 -10.79 -10.84
C ALA A 242 25.34 -10.69 -9.31
N ALA A 243 24.08 -10.64 -8.85
CA ALA A 243 23.44 -11.73 -8.09
C ALA A 243 22.00 -11.36 -7.71
N ALA A 244 21.05 -12.11 -8.24
CA ALA A 244 19.66 -12.13 -7.83
C ALA A 244 19.45 -13.18 -6.71
N ASP A 245 18.33 -13.00 -6.00
CA ASP A 245 17.60 -13.99 -5.19
C ASP A 245 18.31 -14.57 -3.96
N ASP A 246 17.83 -14.19 -2.76
CA ASP A 246 17.41 -15.18 -1.77
C ASP A 246 16.52 -14.59 -0.65
N ALA A 247 15.66 -15.46 -0.12
CA ALA A 247 15.01 -15.43 1.19
C ALA A 247 13.76 -14.55 1.42
N LEU A 248 12.65 -15.00 0.81
CA LEU A 248 11.28 -14.77 1.28
C LEU A 248 10.72 -16.09 1.85
N ALA A 249 10.99 -16.41 3.11
CA ALA A 249 10.30 -17.50 3.83
C ALA A 249 10.52 -17.44 5.34
N HIS A 250 9.51 -17.04 6.11
CA HIS A 250 9.30 -17.62 7.45
C HIS A 250 7.82 -17.87 7.68
N HIS A 251 7.52 -19.17 7.74
CA HIS A 251 6.24 -19.80 7.96
C HIS A 251 5.71 -19.60 9.38
N LEU A 252 4.39 -19.41 9.48
CA LEU A 252 3.56 -19.70 10.66
C LEU A 252 3.45 -21.22 10.86
N PRO A 253 3.51 -21.77 12.10
CA PRO A 253 3.15 -23.15 12.34
C PRO A 253 1.66 -23.29 12.68
N LEU A 254 0.99 -24.18 11.95
CA LEU A 254 -0.33 -24.73 12.25
C LEU A 254 -0.13 -25.97 13.14
N SER A 255 -0.74 -25.99 14.32
CA SER A 255 -0.75 -27.17 15.19
C SER A 255 -1.94 -28.06 14.85
N THR A 256 -1.65 -29.28 14.39
CA THR A 256 -2.57 -30.42 14.37
C THR A 256 -1.75 -31.66 14.72
N GLU A 257 -1.95 -32.20 15.92
CA GLU A 257 -1.72 -33.61 16.19
C GLU A 257 -2.95 -34.16 16.90
N ALA A 258 -3.54 -35.15 16.25
CA ALA A 258 -4.48 -36.11 16.78
C ALA A 258 -3.72 -37.43 16.90
N ASP A 259 -3.91 -38.13 18.01
CA ASP A 259 -3.77 -39.58 18.22
C ASP A 259 -3.96 -39.78 19.75
N GLY A 260 -4.63 -40.77 20.30
CA GLY A 260 -5.42 -41.92 19.85
C GLY A 260 -6.05 -42.47 21.16
N GLU A 261 -7.33 -42.80 21.15
CA GLU A 261 -7.78 -44.20 21.21
C GLU A 261 -7.57 -44.89 22.57
N SER A 262 -8.65 -45.01 23.35
CA SER A 262 -9.34 -46.28 23.60
C SER A 262 -9.97 -46.41 24.99
N ASP A 263 -11.20 -46.88 24.94
CA ASP A 263 -11.77 -47.94 25.76
C ASP A 263 -12.70 -47.61 26.94
N ARG A 264 -13.84 -48.31 26.88
CA ARG A 264 -14.71 -48.82 27.95
C ARG A 264 -15.94 -48.03 28.43
N SER A 265 -17.06 -48.52 27.90
CA SER A 265 -18.06 -49.27 28.68
C SER A 265 -19.15 -48.48 29.40
N SER A 266 -20.34 -48.64 28.82
CA SER A 266 -21.53 -49.17 29.49
C SER A 266 -22.29 -48.29 30.49
N ALA A 267 -23.56 -48.15 30.12
CA ALA A 267 -24.75 -48.35 30.95
C ALA A 267 -25.40 -47.11 31.59
N SER A 268 -26.68 -47.02 31.21
CA SER A 268 -27.83 -46.39 31.90
C SER A 268 -28.03 -44.90 31.71
#